data_AF-A0A537SQ23-F1
#
_entry.id   AF-A0A537SQ23-F1
#
_cell.length_a   1.000
_cell.length_b   1.000
_cell.length_c   1.000
_cell.angle_alpha   90.00
_cell.angle_beta   90.00
_cell.angle_gamma   90.00
#
_symmetry.space_group_name_H-M   'P 1'
#
loop_
_entity.id
_entity.type
_entity.pdbx_description
1 polymer ?
#
loop_
_entity_poly.entity_id
_entity_poly.type
_entity_poly.pdbx_seq_one_letter_code
_entity_poly.pdbx_strand_id
1 'polypeptide(L)'
;MLPTGPTPKPTFTKGYFRVALAQNPKPQTVAIAAADAEFGRNACDGARENAQKAGLKIVYDKTYPPNTTDFAPIVRAIQAGNP
;
A
#
# COMPACT_ATOMS: atom_id res chain seq x y z
N MET A 1 -1.28 -7.23 22.49
CA MET A 1 -1.63 -6.10 21.60
C MET A 1 -0.34 -5.43 21.15
N LEU A 2 -0.15 -5.21 19.84
CA LEU A 2 1.06 -4.52 19.34
C LEU A 2 1.03 -3.05 19.78
N PRO A 3 2.14 -2.46 20.26
CA PRO A 3 2.18 -1.08 20.75
C PRO A 3 2.23 -0.07 19.58
N THR A 4 1.14 0.04 18.82
CA THR A 4 1.07 0.85 17.58
C THR A 4 0.52 2.27 17.79
N GLY A 5 0.43 2.72 19.05
CA GLY A 5 -0.13 4.03 19.41
C GLY A 5 -1.64 4.14 19.17
N PRO A 6 -2.21 5.37 19.26
CA PRO A 6 -3.65 5.60 19.26
C PRO A 6 -4.34 5.38 17.90
N THR A 7 -3.56 5.23 16.82
CA THR A 7 -4.06 4.96 15.46
C THR A 7 -3.38 3.72 14.87
N PRO A 8 -3.82 2.50 15.22
CA PRO A 8 -3.09 1.27 14.89
C PRO A 8 -2.91 1.02 13.39
N LYS A 9 -3.98 1.19 12.59
CA LYS A 9 -3.95 0.84 11.16
C LYS A 9 -2.95 1.69 10.35
N PRO A 10 -2.95 3.04 10.45
CA PRO A 10 -2.00 3.86 9.67
C PRO A 10 -0.56 3.75 10.15
N THR A 11 -0.32 3.42 11.42
CA THR A 11 1.05 3.37 11.98
C THR A 11 1.94 2.37 11.25
N PHE A 12 1.41 1.21 10.83
CA PHE A 12 2.20 0.17 10.16
C PHE A 12 2.85 0.65 8.86
N THR A 13 2.20 1.53 8.11
CA THR A 13 2.67 1.95 6.78
C THR A 13 3.21 3.38 6.76
N LYS A 14 3.06 4.15 7.84
CA LYS A 14 3.54 5.53 7.94
C LYS A 14 5.03 5.67 7.64
N GLY A 15 5.86 4.74 8.13
CA GLY A 15 7.30 4.72 7.86
C GLY A 15 7.63 4.56 6.38
N TYR A 16 6.90 3.69 5.68
CA TYR A 16 7.05 3.45 4.24
C TYR A 16 6.76 4.72 3.43
N PHE A 17 5.60 5.37 3.67
CA PHE A 17 5.24 6.60 2.96
C PHE A 17 6.22 7.73 3.26
N ARG A 18 6.73 7.85 4.49
CA ARG A 18 7.75 8.85 4.83
C ARG A 18 9.02 8.70 3.98
N VAL A 19 9.51 7.47 3.82
CA VAL A 19 10.70 7.19 2.98
C VAL A 19 10.37 7.43 1.51
N ALA A 20 9.19 6.99 1.03
CA ALA A 20 8.78 7.17 -0.35
C ALA A 20 8.73 8.65 -0.75
N LEU A 21 8.16 9.51 0.10
CA LEU A 21 8.04 10.95 -0.18
C LEU A 21 9.36 11.72 -0.08
N ALA A 22 10.41 11.13 0.50
CA ALA A 22 11.74 11.72 0.55
C ALA A 22 12.55 11.52 -0.74
N GLN A 23 12.04 10.71 -1.69
CA GLN A 23 12.69 10.51 -2.99
C GLN A 23 12.67 11.78 -3.84
N ASN A 24 13.66 11.92 -4.73
CA ASN A 24 13.73 12.98 -5.72
C ASN A 24 13.91 12.36 -7.13
N PRO A 25 12.94 12.50 -8.05
CA PRO A 25 11.69 13.26 -7.90
C PRO A 25 10.73 12.65 -6.90
N LYS A 26 9.90 13.50 -6.28
CA LYS A 26 8.86 13.05 -5.35
C LYS A 26 7.81 12.23 -6.11
N PRO A 27 7.46 11.01 -5.66
CA PRO A 27 6.44 10.20 -6.32
C PRO A 27 5.07 10.89 -6.29
N GLN A 28 4.27 10.65 -7.33
CA GLN A 28 2.91 11.20 -7.47
C GLN A 28 1.84 10.11 -7.37
N THR A 29 2.24 8.85 -7.47
CA THR A 29 1.37 7.70 -7.65
C THR A 29 1.81 6.55 -6.75
N VAL A 30 0.89 5.62 -6.48
CA VAL A 30 1.16 4.41 -5.70
C VAL A 30 0.24 3.27 -6.15
N ALA A 31 0.73 2.03 -6.04
CA ALA A 31 -0.04 0.82 -6.23
C ALA A 31 -0.12 0.03 -4.91
N ILE A 32 -1.30 -0.53 -4.61
CA ILE A 32 -1.57 -1.33 -3.41
C ILE A 32 -2.07 -2.70 -3.84
N ALA A 33 -1.28 -3.74 -3.55
CA ALA A 33 -1.70 -5.13 -3.70
C ALA A 33 -1.76 -5.76 -2.31
N ALA A 34 -2.96 -6.12 -1.86
CA ALA A 34 -3.20 -6.60 -0.50
C ALA A 34 -3.46 -8.11 -0.48
N ALA A 35 -2.83 -8.84 0.45
CA ALA A 35 -3.24 -10.22 0.70
C ALA A 35 -4.68 -10.23 1.23
N ASP A 36 -5.52 -11.13 0.70
CA ASP A 36 -6.87 -11.36 1.18
C ASP A 36 -6.88 -12.18 2.48
N ALA A 37 -6.32 -11.57 3.51
CA ALA A 37 -6.28 -12.07 4.87
C ALA A 37 -6.45 -10.88 5.82
N GLU A 38 -6.87 -11.16 7.06
CA GLU A 38 -7.23 -10.14 8.04
C GLU A 38 -6.13 -9.08 8.21
N PHE A 39 -4.87 -9.50 8.39
CA PHE A 39 -3.75 -8.58 8.55
C PHE A 39 -3.48 -7.78 7.26
N GLY A 40 -3.45 -8.44 6.10
CA GLY A 40 -3.17 -7.79 4.81
C GLY A 40 -4.19 -6.69 4.48
N ARG A 41 -5.48 -6.96 4.74
CA ARG A 41 -6.56 -5.97 4.59
C ARG A 41 -6.38 -4.80 5.55
N ASN A 42 -6.20 -5.07 6.84
CA ASN A 42 -6.08 -4.02 7.87
C ASN A 42 -4.85 -3.12 7.67
N ALA A 43 -3.71 -3.68 7.27
CA ALA A 43 -2.50 -2.91 6.98
C ALA A 43 -2.67 -2.04 5.73
N CYS A 44 -3.32 -2.56 4.69
CA CYS A 44 -3.56 -1.82 3.46
C CYS A 44 -4.66 -0.74 3.60
N ASP A 45 -5.61 -0.88 4.52
CA ASP A 45 -6.49 0.23 4.91
C ASP A 45 -5.68 1.42 5.43
N GLY A 46 -4.71 1.16 6.31
CA GLY A 46 -3.78 2.19 6.77
C GLY A 46 -2.91 2.76 5.64
N ALA A 47 -2.54 1.93 4.67
CA ALA A 47 -1.81 2.39 3.48
C ALA A 47 -2.64 3.34 2.61
N ARG A 48 -3.93 3.05 2.39
CA ARG A 48 -4.85 3.93 1.65
C ARG A 48 -5.00 5.28 2.34
N GLU A 49 -5.17 5.28 3.66
CA GLU A 49 -5.27 6.51 4.44
C GLU A 49 -3.99 7.35 4.35
N ASN A 50 -2.82 6.71 4.45
CA ASN A 50 -1.54 7.40 4.33
C ASN A 50 -1.28 7.91 2.90
N ALA A 51 -1.66 7.16 1.87
CA ALA A 51 -1.55 7.59 0.48
C ALA A 51 -2.39 8.84 0.20
N GLN A 52 -3.63 8.88 0.70
CA GLN A 52 -4.51 10.04 0.60
C GLN A 52 -3.91 11.26 1.32
N LYS A 53 -3.42 11.09 2.56
CA LYS A 53 -2.75 12.18 3.31
C LYS A 53 -1.48 12.67 2.63
N ALA A 54 -0.78 11.81 1.91
CA ALA A 54 0.42 12.12 1.16
C ALA A 54 0.16 12.83 -0.18
N GLY A 55 -1.09 12.89 -0.64
CA GLY A 55 -1.47 13.41 -1.95
C GLY A 55 -1.07 12.48 -3.12
N LEU A 56 -0.87 11.18 -2.85
CA LEU A 56 -0.53 10.20 -3.89
C LEU A 56 -1.78 9.65 -4.55
N LYS A 57 -1.78 9.58 -5.88
CA LYS A 57 -2.84 8.93 -6.66
C LYS A 57 -2.67 7.41 -6.61
N ILE A 58 -3.66 6.70 -6.10
CA ILE A 58 -3.67 5.23 -6.13
C ILE A 58 -4.06 4.79 -7.54
N VAL A 59 -3.14 4.16 -8.28
CA VAL A 59 -3.37 3.72 -9.68
C VAL A 59 -3.75 2.24 -9.78
N TYR A 60 -3.52 1.48 -8.71
CA TYR A 60 -3.91 0.09 -8.58
C TYR A 60 -4.25 -0.20 -7.12
N ASP A 61 -5.39 -0.82 -6.87
CA ASP A 61 -5.83 -1.21 -5.53
C ASP A 61 -6.68 -2.48 -5.62
N LYS A 62 -6.06 -3.64 -5.36
CA LYS A 62 -6.76 -4.94 -5.41
C LYS A 62 -6.20 -5.90 -4.37
N THR A 63 -7.00 -6.89 -4.02
CA THR A 63 -6.58 -8.02 -3.20
C THR A 63 -6.12 -9.20 -4.04
N TYR A 64 -5.32 -10.09 -3.45
CA TYR A 64 -4.96 -11.39 -4.02
C TYR A 64 -5.13 -12.51 -2.98
N PRO A 65 -5.47 -13.76 -3.38
CA PRO A 65 -5.59 -14.89 -2.46
C PRO A 65 -4.29 -15.15 -1.68
N PRO A 66 -4.32 -15.48 -0.37
CA PRO A 66 -3.10 -15.68 0.43
C PRO A 66 -2.18 -16.81 -0.07
N ASN A 67 -2.73 -17.79 -0.80
CA ASN A 67 -1.99 -18.88 -1.41
C ASN A 67 -1.48 -18.56 -2.83
N THR A 68 -1.56 -17.31 -3.27
CA THR A 68 -1.01 -16.86 -4.56
C THR A 68 0.50 -17.12 -4.57
N THR A 69 0.97 -17.91 -5.53
CA THR A 69 2.39 -18.18 -5.75
C THR A 69 2.96 -17.44 -6.95
N ASP A 70 2.11 -17.10 -7.93
CA ASP A 70 2.46 -16.27 -9.08
C ASP A 70 1.86 -14.86 -8.97
N PHE A 71 2.74 -13.87 -8.80
CA PHE A 71 2.38 -12.45 -8.73
C PHE A 71 2.59 -11.70 -10.05
N ALA A 72 3.09 -12.37 -11.10
CA ALA A 72 3.37 -11.72 -12.37
C ALA A 72 2.13 -11.05 -12.99
N PRO A 73 0.90 -11.60 -12.92
CA PRO A 73 -0.30 -10.90 -13.41
C PRO A 73 -0.58 -9.59 -12.66
N ILE A 74 -0.35 -9.56 -11.34
CA ILE A 74 -0.53 -8.37 -10.50
C ILE A 74 0.48 -7.30 -10.90
N VAL A 75 1.75 -7.67 -11.05
CA VAL A 75 2.82 -6.74 -11.46
C VAL A 75 2.56 -6.17 -12.85
N ARG A 76 2.10 -6.99 -13.81
CA ARG A 76 1.73 -6.51 -15.15
C ARG A 76 0.56 -5.53 -15.11
N ALA A 77 -0.46 -5.80 -14.30
CA ALA A 77 -1.59 -4.90 -14.13
C ALA A 77 -1.17 -3.57 -13.48
N ILE A 78 -0.25 -3.61 -12.51
CA ILE A 78 0.35 -2.43 -11.90
C ILE A 78 1.12 -1.62 -12.95
N GLN A 79 1.98 -2.28 -13.74
CA GLN A 79 2.76 -1.62 -14.79
C GLN A 79 1.88 -0.91 -15.81
N ALA A 80 0.76 -1.52 -16.22
CA ALA A 80 -0.20 -0.90 -17.14
C ALA A 80 -0.85 0.37 -16.59
N GLY A 81 -0.83 0.57 -15.27
CA GLY A 81 -1.34 1.76 -14.60
C GLY A 81 -0.35 2.95 -14.54
N ASN A 82 0.88 2.80 -15.07
CA ASN A 82 1.98 3.76 -14.94
C ASN A 82 2.13 4.30 -13.50
N PRO A 83 2.48 3.39 -12.56
CA PRO A 83 2.48 3.66 -11.13
C PRO A 83 3.64 4.52 -10.66
#